data_AF-A0A1F6DZC5-F1
#
_entry.id   AF-A0A1F6DZC5-F1
#
_cell.length_a   1.000
_cell.length_b   1.000
_cell.length_c   1.000
_cell.angle_alpha   90.00
_cell.angle_beta   90.00
_cell.angle_gamma   90.00
#
_symmetry.space_group_name_H-M   'P 1'
#
loop_
_entity.id
_entity.type
_entity.pdbx_description
1 polymer ?
#
loop_
_entity_poly.entity_id
_entity_poly.type
_entity_poly.pdbx_seq_one_letter_code
_entity_poly.pdbx_strand_id
1 'polypeptide(L)'
;MESSTAGSLKFLIGWTAVFLFRLIPFRPPNFEPMLSVVMPFSKRYGPVGSFLFGFLGIVLYDAITSGWGSWTWVTAICYGLLGVGAHYFFRNREASVKNFLVFGIPGTILYDAATMLIGPVFNAQPLAAALVGQIPFTLMHVLGTTVFTILLSPALYHWVVQNAALEHHFALLKRI
;
A
#
# COMPACT_ATOMS: atom_id res chain seq x y z
N MET A 1 -9.88 21.06 -15.57
CA MET A 1 -8.61 21.03 -14.82
C MET A 1 -8.94 20.84 -13.36
N GLU A 2 -8.65 19.66 -12.79
CA GLU A 2 -8.74 19.43 -11.34
C GLU A 2 -8.00 20.56 -10.61
N SER A 3 -8.53 21.04 -9.48
CA SER A 3 -7.65 21.78 -8.57
C SER A 3 -6.69 20.74 -8.00
N SER A 4 -5.41 20.82 -8.38
CA SER A 4 -4.35 19.89 -7.93
C SER A 4 -4.38 19.68 -6.42
N THR A 5 -4.83 20.69 -5.67
CA THR A 5 -4.89 20.72 -4.21
C THR A 5 -5.87 19.71 -3.61
N ALA A 6 -7.08 19.55 -4.17
CA ALA A 6 -8.07 18.63 -3.61
C ALA A 6 -7.65 17.15 -3.79
N GLY A 7 -7.04 16.83 -4.94
CA GLY A 7 -6.44 15.52 -5.18
C GLY A 7 -5.29 15.24 -4.20
N SER A 8 -4.36 16.19 -4.06
CA SER A 8 -3.25 16.06 -3.10
C SER A 8 -3.71 15.86 -1.66
N LEU A 9 -4.81 16.51 -1.23
CA LEU A 9 -5.34 16.34 0.11
C LEU A 9 -5.89 14.92 0.35
N LYS A 10 -6.72 14.41 -0.58
CA LYS A 10 -7.23 13.04 -0.49
C LYS A 10 -6.08 12.03 -0.43
N PHE A 11 -5.08 12.19 -1.29
CA PHE A 11 -3.84 11.41 -1.26
C PHE A 11 -3.18 11.43 0.12
N LEU A 12 -2.97 12.63 0.67
CA LEU A 12 -2.33 12.80 1.97
C LEU A 12 -3.14 12.17 3.11
N ILE A 13 -4.46 12.30 3.11
CA ILE A 13 -5.33 11.68 4.11
C ILE A 13 -5.24 10.16 4.04
N GLY A 14 -5.35 9.57 2.84
CA GLY A 14 -5.25 8.12 2.67
C GLY A 14 -3.88 7.59 3.09
N TRP A 15 -2.82 8.29 2.71
CA TRP A 15 -1.45 7.96 3.11
C TRP A 15 -1.25 8.05 4.62
N THR A 16 -1.70 9.15 5.24
CA THR A 16 -1.58 9.38 6.68
C THR A 16 -2.39 8.37 7.48
N ALA A 17 -3.60 8.01 7.04
CA ALA A 17 -4.41 7.01 7.72
C ALA A 17 -3.72 5.64 7.75
N VAL A 18 -3.13 5.22 6.63
CA VAL A 18 -2.34 3.98 6.57
C VAL A 18 -1.11 4.11 7.46
N PHE A 19 -0.39 5.22 7.38
CA PHE A 19 0.80 5.47 8.19
C PHE A 19 0.51 5.36 9.68
N LEU A 20 -0.54 6.02 10.16
CA LEU A 20 -0.97 5.97 11.56
C LEU A 20 -1.44 4.57 11.96
N PHE A 21 -2.16 3.85 11.09
CA PHE A 21 -2.56 2.46 11.36
C PHE A 21 -1.34 1.57 11.60
N ARG A 22 -0.26 1.75 10.84
CA ARG A 22 0.98 0.96 10.98
C ARG A 22 1.69 1.22 12.30
N LEU A 23 1.50 2.39 12.92
CA LEU A 23 2.04 2.73 14.24
C LEU A 23 1.29 2.06 15.40
N ILE A 24 0.16 1.39 15.15
CA ILE A 24 -0.56 0.63 16.19
C ILE A 24 0.33 -0.54 16.65
N PRO A 25 0.65 -0.64 17.96
CA PRO A 25 1.47 -1.72 18.48
C PRO A 25 0.72 -3.06 18.49
N PHE A 26 1.45 -4.17 18.60
CA PHE A 26 0.91 -5.53 18.75
C PHE A 26 0.03 -6.04 17.59
N ARG A 27 0.16 -5.44 16.41
CA ARG A 27 -0.44 -5.98 15.18
C ARG A 27 0.36 -7.18 14.67
N PRO A 28 -0.30 -8.20 14.07
CA PRO A 28 0.42 -9.25 13.38
C PRO A 28 1.33 -8.66 12.29
N PRO A 29 2.53 -9.24 12.05
CA PRO A 29 3.43 -8.77 11.01
C PRO A 29 2.73 -8.64 9.66
N ASN A 30 2.91 -7.49 9.00
CA ASN A 30 2.32 -7.17 7.70
C ASN A 30 0.78 -7.30 7.59
N PHE A 31 0.05 -7.36 8.70
CA PHE A 31 -1.40 -7.20 8.71
C PHE A 31 -1.73 -5.70 8.71
N GLU A 32 -1.66 -5.09 7.52
CA GLU A 32 -1.81 -3.64 7.35
C GLU A 32 -2.55 -3.26 6.07
N PRO A 33 -3.28 -2.12 6.06
CA PRO A 33 -4.08 -1.70 4.93
C PRO A 33 -3.25 -1.05 3.80
N MET A 34 -1.94 -1.25 3.75
CA MET A 34 -1.05 -0.59 2.80
C MET A 34 -1.45 -0.88 1.35
N LEU A 35 -1.56 -2.16 0.99
CA LEU A 35 -1.94 -2.57 -0.35
C LEU A 35 -3.41 -2.27 -0.66
N SER A 36 -4.31 -2.44 0.32
CA SER A 36 -5.74 -2.20 0.15
C SER A 36 -6.08 -0.72 -0.08
N VAL A 37 -5.27 0.21 0.45
CA VAL A 37 -5.40 1.64 0.17
C VAL A 37 -4.65 2.04 -1.10
N VAL A 38 -3.45 1.52 -1.35
CA VAL A 38 -2.68 1.92 -2.54
C VAL A 38 -3.40 1.54 -3.83
N MET A 39 -4.11 0.40 -3.89
CA MET A 39 -4.83 -0.04 -5.10
C MET A 39 -5.86 0.98 -5.63
N PRO A 40 -6.88 1.41 -4.85
CA PRO A 40 -7.86 2.38 -5.31
C PRO A 40 -7.25 3.76 -5.58
N PHE A 41 -6.25 4.17 -4.80
CA PHE A 41 -5.54 5.44 -5.00
C PHE A 41 -4.71 5.41 -6.29
N SER A 42 -4.08 4.28 -6.61
CA SER A 42 -3.21 4.15 -7.77
C SER A 42 -3.92 4.37 -9.09
N LYS A 43 -5.21 4.03 -9.16
CA LYS A 43 -6.02 4.32 -10.35
C LYS A 43 -6.12 5.82 -10.64
N ARG A 44 -6.08 6.67 -9.60
CA ARG A 44 -6.24 8.14 -9.72
C ARG A 44 -4.91 8.89 -9.79
N TYR A 45 -3.91 8.53 -8.98
CA TYR A 45 -2.72 9.37 -8.75
C TYR A 45 -1.51 9.05 -9.62
N GLY A 46 -1.68 8.19 -10.63
CA GLY A 46 -0.62 7.86 -11.58
C GLY A 46 0.50 6.99 -10.98
N PRO A 47 1.45 6.52 -11.81
CA PRO A 47 2.47 5.57 -11.36
C PRO A 47 3.44 6.19 -10.34
N VAL A 48 3.79 7.46 -10.49
CA VAL A 48 4.71 8.16 -9.56
C VAL A 48 4.06 8.36 -8.20
N GLY A 49 2.80 8.82 -8.16
CA GLY A 49 2.05 8.97 -6.91
C GLY A 49 1.89 7.64 -6.18
N SER A 50 1.58 6.58 -6.92
CA SER A 50 1.53 5.23 -6.37
C SER A 50 2.85 4.72 -5.83
N PHE A 51 3.95 4.97 -6.55
CA PHE A 51 5.28 4.60 -6.10
C PHE A 51 5.61 5.30 -4.78
N LEU A 52 5.44 6.62 -4.74
CA LEU A 52 5.73 7.42 -3.54
C LEU A 52 4.84 7.04 -2.36
N PHE A 53 3.57 6.70 -2.60
CA PHE A 53 2.68 6.19 -1.56
C PHE A 53 3.30 4.96 -0.88
N GLY A 54 3.67 3.96 -1.68
CA GLY A 54 4.37 2.74 -1.29
C GLY A 54 5.68 3.01 -0.55
N PHE A 55 6.58 3.68 -1.24
CA PHE A 55 7.96 3.89 -0.84
C PHE A 55 8.09 4.73 0.42
N LEU A 56 7.46 5.91 0.46
CA LEU A 56 7.54 6.80 1.63
C LEU A 56 6.81 6.21 2.83
N GLY A 57 5.74 5.45 2.59
CA GLY A 57 5.01 4.74 3.65
C GLY A 57 5.91 3.81 4.45
N ILE A 58 6.94 3.22 3.81
CA ILE A 58 7.94 2.38 4.47
C ILE A 58 9.09 3.21 5.03
N VAL A 59 9.73 4.05 4.21
CA VAL A 59 10.94 4.80 4.62
C VAL A 59 10.68 5.65 5.86
N LEU A 60 9.53 6.32 5.91
CA LEU A 60 9.16 7.17 7.04
C LEU A 60 8.69 6.36 8.25
N TYR A 61 8.10 5.18 8.04
CA TYR A 61 7.67 4.32 9.13
C TYR A 61 8.88 3.75 9.86
N ASP A 62 9.84 3.22 9.11
CA ASP A 62 11.08 2.67 9.65
C ASP A 62 11.91 3.76 10.33
N ALA A 63 11.94 4.98 9.79
CA ALA A 63 12.63 6.12 10.42
C ALA A 63 12.15 6.39 11.85
N ILE A 64 10.86 6.16 12.14
CA ILE A 64 10.26 6.43 13.46
C ILE A 64 10.30 5.20 14.37
N THR A 65 10.39 3.99 13.82
CA THR A 65 10.23 2.75 14.58
C THR A 65 11.54 1.99 14.78
N SER A 66 12.05 1.33 13.74
CA SER A 66 13.22 0.44 13.81
C SER A 66 14.53 1.07 13.37
N GLY A 67 14.50 2.27 12.79
CA GLY A 67 15.59 2.85 12.01
C GLY A 67 15.70 2.24 10.62
N TRP A 68 16.62 2.78 9.80
CA TRP A 68 16.85 2.33 8.43
C TRP A 68 17.83 1.16 8.35
N GLY A 69 17.54 0.20 7.47
CA GLY A 69 18.40 -0.95 7.19
C GLY A 69 18.13 -1.59 5.82
N SER A 70 18.70 -2.77 5.60
CA SER A 70 18.46 -3.55 4.36
C SER A 70 16.97 -3.85 4.17
N TRP A 71 16.26 -4.11 5.27
CA TRP A 71 14.81 -4.27 5.27
C TRP A 71 14.08 -3.05 4.71
N THR A 72 14.43 -1.83 5.14
CA THR A 72 13.79 -0.60 4.69
C THR A 72 13.87 -0.44 3.18
N TRP A 73 15.06 -0.60 2.60
CA TRP A 73 15.26 -0.34 1.17
C TRP A 73 14.54 -1.35 0.30
N VAL A 74 14.66 -2.64 0.61
CA VAL A 74 14.01 -3.69 -0.18
C VAL A 74 12.49 -3.57 -0.08
N THR A 75 11.95 -3.45 1.14
CA THR A 75 10.49 -3.33 1.34
C THR A 75 9.92 -2.05 0.74
N ALA A 76 10.60 -0.91 0.86
CA ALA A 76 10.15 0.36 0.28
C ALA A 76 10.09 0.30 -1.25
N ILE A 77 11.10 -0.29 -1.88
CA ILE A 77 11.12 -0.48 -3.34
C ILE A 77 10.01 -1.47 -3.74
N CYS A 78 9.86 -2.59 -3.05
CA CYS A 78 8.80 -3.56 -3.34
C CYS A 78 7.40 -2.95 -3.23
N TYR A 79 7.09 -2.19 -2.17
CA TYR A 79 5.81 -1.51 -2.03
C TYR A 79 5.63 -0.39 -3.07
N GLY A 80 6.68 0.36 -3.38
CA GLY A 80 6.64 1.37 -4.44
C GLY A 80 6.31 0.74 -5.80
N LEU A 81 6.98 -0.36 -6.15
CA LEU A 81 6.74 -1.10 -7.39
C LEU A 81 5.36 -1.76 -7.42
N LEU A 82 4.87 -2.27 -6.28
CA LEU A 82 3.47 -2.73 -6.17
C LEU A 82 2.49 -1.60 -6.47
N GLY A 83 2.75 -0.38 -5.98
CA GLY A 83 1.95 0.80 -6.33
C GLY A 83 1.95 1.07 -7.84
N VAL A 84 3.12 1.04 -8.47
CA VAL A 84 3.24 1.20 -9.93
C VAL A 84 2.47 0.11 -10.67
N GLY A 85 2.63 -1.14 -10.25
CA GLY A 85 1.89 -2.29 -10.80
C GLY A 85 0.38 -2.12 -10.65
N ALA A 86 -0.08 -1.62 -9.49
CA ALA A 86 -1.49 -1.36 -9.24
C ALA A 86 -2.03 -0.30 -10.21
N HIS A 87 -1.29 0.79 -10.44
CA HIS A 87 -1.69 1.81 -11.41
C HIS A 87 -1.93 1.18 -12.80
N TYR A 88 -0.96 0.43 -13.32
CA TYR A 88 -1.08 -0.18 -14.64
C TYR A 88 -2.15 -1.28 -14.70
N PHE A 89 -2.40 -1.97 -13.59
CA PHE A 89 -3.46 -2.96 -13.50
C PHE A 89 -4.85 -2.30 -13.52
N PHE A 90 -5.06 -1.24 -12.73
CA PHE A 90 -6.38 -0.62 -12.53
C PHE A 90 -6.73 0.50 -13.51
N ARG A 91 -5.76 1.08 -14.24
CA ARG A 91 -6.02 2.20 -15.19
C ARG A 91 -7.13 1.89 -16.20
N ASN A 92 -7.23 0.64 -16.66
CA ASN A 92 -8.21 0.18 -17.64
C ASN A 92 -9.14 -0.90 -17.09
N ARG A 93 -9.20 -1.07 -15.76
CA ARG A 93 -10.04 -2.08 -15.09
C ARG A 93 -10.93 -1.42 -14.06
N GLU A 94 -12.13 -1.97 -13.88
CA GLU A 94 -13.03 -1.49 -12.83
C GLU A 94 -12.41 -1.65 -11.45
N ALA A 95 -12.68 -0.68 -10.58
CA ALA A 95 -12.28 -0.73 -9.17
C ALA A 95 -13.33 -1.52 -8.40
N SER A 96 -13.26 -2.85 -8.52
CA SER A 96 -14.19 -3.79 -7.91
C SER A 96 -13.45 -4.74 -6.97
N VAL A 97 -14.15 -5.30 -5.98
CA VAL A 97 -13.57 -6.28 -5.03
C VAL A 97 -12.86 -7.42 -5.76
N LYS A 98 -13.46 -7.93 -6.85
CA LYS A 98 -12.84 -8.97 -7.69
C LYS A 98 -11.49 -8.52 -8.23
N ASN A 99 -11.40 -7.36 -8.88
CA ASN A 99 -10.15 -6.89 -9.45
C ASN A 99 -9.12 -6.54 -8.36
N PHE A 100 -9.58 -6.02 -7.22
CA PHE A 100 -8.70 -5.79 -6.08
C PHE A 100 -8.11 -7.09 -5.53
N LEU A 101 -8.88 -8.17 -5.42
CA LEU A 101 -8.37 -9.48 -4.98
C LEU A 101 -7.42 -10.10 -6.03
N VAL A 102 -7.77 -10.01 -7.31
CA VAL A 102 -6.95 -10.53 -8.42
C VAL A 102 -5.58 -9.85 -8.47
N PHE A 103 -5.49 -8.58 -8.08
CA PHE A 103 -4.20 -7.91 -7.95
C PHE A 103 -3.54 -8.16 -6.59
N GLY A 104 -4.31 -7.99 -5.51
CA GLY A 104 -3.82 -7.96 -4.14
C GLY A 104 -3.21 -9.28 -3.69
N ILE A 105 -3.84 -10.42 -3.99
CA ILE A 105 -3.36 -11.73 -3.54
C ILE A 105 -2.03 -12.10 -4.23
N PRO A 106 -1.93 -12.11 -5.59
CA PRO A 106 -0.65 -12.37 -6.24
C PRO A 106 0.42 -11.32 -5.91
N GLY A 107 0.03 -10.05 -5.77
CA GLY A 107 0.94 -8.98 -5.37
C GLY A 107 1.54 -9.19 -3.98
N THR A 108 0.74 -9.67 -3.03
CA THR A 108 1.20 -10.02 -1.68
C THR A 108 2.20 -11.18 -1.72
N ILE A 109 1.88 -12.25 -2.46
CA ILE A 109 2.77 -13.42 -2.59
C ILE A 109 4.10 -13.00 -3.25
N LEU A 110 4.06 -12.18 -4.30
CA LEU A 110 5.25 -11.71 -4.98
C LEU A 110 6.11 -10.80 -4.08
N TYR A 111 5.46 -9.89 -3.34
CA TYR A 111 6.13 -9.04 -2.36
C TYR A 111 6.86 -9.88 -1.32
N ASP A 112 6.16 -10.84 -0.74
CA ASP A 112 6.69 -11.72 0.29
C ASP A 112 7.85 -12.59 -0.23
N ALA A 113 7.72 -13.14 -1.44
CA ALA A 113 8.79 -13.88 -2.10
C ALA A 113 10.04 -13.02 -2.32
N ALA A 114 9.88 -11.74 -2.69
CA ALA A 114 10.98 -10.82 -2.85
C ALA A 114 11.61 -10.44 -1.49
N THR A 115 10.81 -10.15 -0.46
CA THR A 115 11.31 -9.76 0.85
C THR A 115 11.90 -10.92 1.65
N MET A 116 11.47 -12.16 1.39
CA MET A 116 12.07 -13.37 1.96
C MET A 116 13.57 -13.44 1.67
N LEU A 117 14.00 -12.94 0.51
CA LEU A 117 15.40 -12.95 0.09
C LEU A 117 16.29 -12.02 0.92
N ILE A 118 15.74 -11.11 1.73
CA ILE A 118 16.52 -10.22 2.59
C ILE A 118 17.41 -11.04 3.54
N GLY A 119 16.85 -12.08 4.16
CA GLY A 119 17.59 -12.97 5.06
C GLY A 119 18.76 -13.69 4.37
N PRO A 120 18.50 -14.46 3.29
CA PRO A 120 19.54 -15.14 2.54
C PRO A 120 20.61 -14.23 1.95
N VAL A 121 20.21 -13.08 1.39
CA VAL A 121 21.14 -12.17 0.70
C VAL A 121 22.00 -11.38 1.69
N PHE A 122 21.42 -10.84 2.75
CA PHE A 122 22.12 -9.90 3.64
C PHE A 122 22.59 -10.53 4.95
N ASN A 123 22.04 -11.67 5.35
CA ASN A 123 22.35 -12.31 6.64
C ASN A 123 22.83 -13.76 6.50
N ALA A 124 23.14 -14.22 5.27
CA ALA A 124 23.55 -15.59 4.96
C ALA A 124 22.59 -16.67 5.52
N GLN A 125 21.32 -16.33 5.73
CA GLN A 125 20.31 -17.27 6.19
C GLN A 125 20.10 -18.37 5.13
N PRO A 126 20.07 -19.65 5.50
CA PRO A 126 19.76 -20.71 4.55
C PRO A 126 18.41 -20.46 3.87
N LEU A 127 18.36 -20.56 2.53
CA LEU A 127 17.14 -20.32 1.75
C LEU A 127 15.97 -21.20 2.21
N ALA A 128 16.25 -22.47 2.55
CA ALA A 128 15.24 -23.39 3.06
C ALA A 128 14.64 -22.91 4.39
N ALA A 129 15.46 -22.36 5.30
CA ALA A 129 14.98 -21.83 6.57
C ALA A 129 14.14 -20.55 6.37
N ALA A 130 14.57 -19.67 5.46
CA ALA A 130 13.79 -18.49 5.09
C ALA A 130 12.43 -18.89 4.49
N LEU A 131 12.40 -19.87 3.58
CA LEU A 131 11.17 -20.37 2.95
C LEU A 131 10.20 -20.99 3.96
N VAL A 132 10.68 -21.81 4.89
CA VAL A 132 9.84 -22.42 5.93
C VAL A 132 9.20 -21.35 6.81
N GLY A 133 9.95 -20.32 7.21
CA GLY A 133 9.39 -19.19 7.97
C GLY A 133 8.45 -18.31 7.14
N GLN A 134 8.68 -18.20 5.84
CA GLN A 134 7.88 -17.39 4.93
C GLN A 134 6.47 -17.94 4.72
N ILE A 135 6.28 -19.27 4.70
CA ILE A 135 4.96 -19.88 4.48
C ILE A 135 3.88 -19.38 5.46
N PRO A 136 4.03 -19.52 6.79
CA PRO A 136 3.03 -19.03 7.74
C PRO A 136 2.90 -17.50 7.71
N PHE A 137 3.99 -16.79 7.45
CA PHE A 137 3.98 -15.34 7.31
C PHE A 137 3.12 -14.89 6.11
N THR A 138 3.30 -15.52 4.95
CA THR A 138 2.55 -15.21 3.74
C THR A 138 1.08 -15.59 3.85
N LEU A 139 0.75 -16.68 4.54
CA LEU A 139 -0.65 -17.01 4.80
C LEU A 139 -1.34 -15.91 5.61
N MET A 140 -0.68 -15.39 6.65
CA MET A 140 -1.20 -14.27 7.44
C MET A 140 -1.30 -12.97 6.63
N HIS A 141 -0.30 -12.68 5.79
CA HIS A 141 -0.28 -11.50 4.96
C HIS A 141 -1.39 -11.54 3.89
N VAL A 142 -1.58 -12.69 3.23
CA VAL A 142 -2.68 -12.92 2.26
C VAL A 142 -4.04 -12.81 2.94
N LEU A 143 -4.20 -13.35 4.15
CA LEU A 143 -5.43 -13.18 4.93
C LEU A 143 -5.72 -11.69 5.20
N GLY A 144 -4.73 -10.94 5.68
CA GLY A 144 -4.87 -9.50 5.91
C GLY A 144 -5.21 -8.74 4.63
N THR A 145 -4.48 -8.99 3.55
CA THR A 145 -4.78 -8.41 2.24
C THR A 145 -6.20 -8.73 1.79
N THR A 146 -6.66 -9.97 1.95
CA THR A 146 -8.01 -10.38 1.56
C THR A 146 -9.07 -9.63 2.37
N VAL A 147 -8.94 -9.59 3.69
CA VAL A 147 -9.87 -8.90 4.60
C VAL A 147 -9.95 -7.41 4.28
N PHE A 148 -8.80 -6.72 4.24
CA PHE A 148 -8.79 -5.29 3.96
C PHE A 148 -9.19 -4.96 2.52
N THR A 149 -8.92 -5.84 1.57
CA THR A 149 -9.36 -5.63 0.19
C THR A 149 -10.88 -5.68 0.06
N ILE A 150 -11.51 -6.66 0.71
CA ILE A 150 -12.98 -6.83 0.67
C ILE A 150 -13.67 -5.67 1.40
N LEU A 151 -13.15 -5.28 2.56
CA LEU A 151 -13.82 -4.30 3.43
C LEU A 151 -13.44 -2.84 3.12
N LEU A 152 -12.15 -2.57 2.88
CA LEU A 152 -11.61 -1.21 2.84
C LEU A 152 -11.49 -0.65 1.41
N SER A 153 -10.97 -1.44 0.47
CA SER A 153 -10.72 -0.94 -0.91
C SER A 153 -11.96 -0.39 -1.63
N PRO A 154 -13.14 -1.06 -1.63
CA PRO A 154 -14.32 -0.50 -2.29
C PRO A 154 -14.84 0.76 -1.58
N ALA A 155 -14.84 0.76 -0.24
CA ALA A 155 -15.26 1.91 0.56
C ALA A 155 -14.37 3.14 0.29
N LEU A 156 -13.05 2.95 0.28
CA LEU A 156 -12.10 4.02 -0.04
C LEU A 156 -12.26 4.52 -1.47
N TYR A 157 -12.46 3.62 -2.43
CA TYR A 157 -12.64 4.03 -3.83
C TYR A 157 -13.89 4.90 -4.01
N HIS A 158 -15.04 4.47 -3.49
CA HIS A 158 -16.29 5.19 -3.70
C HIS A 158 -16.41 6.44 -2.82
N TRP A 159 -16.05 6.35 -1.54
CA TRP A 159 -16.31 7.43 -0.58
C TRP A 159 -15.21 8.46 -0.47
N VAL A 160 -13.97 8.11 -0.86
CA VAL A 160 -12.83 9.03 -0.81
C VAL A 160 -12.37 9.37 -2.22
N VAL A 161 -12.00 8.36 -3.02
CA VAL A 161 -11.38 8.59 -4.33
C VAL A 161 -12.38 9.20 -5.32
N GLN A 162 -13.61 8.71 -5.41
CA GLN A 162 -14.63 9.22 -6.35
C GLN A 162 -15.50 10.37 -5.82
N ASN A 163 -15.40 10.71 -4.53
CA ASN A 163 -16.32 11.67 -3.91
C ASN A 163 -16.04 13.12 -4.32
N ALA A 164 -16.92 13.71 -5.12
CA ALA A 164 -16.81 15.09 -5.61
C ALA A 164 -17.07 16.16 -4.51
N ALA A 165 -17.78 15.85 -3.43
CA ALA A 165 -18.04 16.82 -2.36
C ALA A 165 -16.74 17.21 -1.63
N LEU A 166 -15.82 16.24 -1.46
CA LEU A 166 -14.46 16.48 -0.97
C LEU A 166 -13.61 17.31 -1.96
N GLU A 167 -14.10 17.60 -3.15
CA GLU A 167 -13.41 18.43 -4.15
C GLU A 167 -13.89 19.88 -4.09
N HIS A 168 -15.20 20.10 -3.89
CA HIS A 168 -15.79 21.44 -3.86
C HIS A 168 -15.62 22.17 -2.53
N HIS A 169 -15.65 21.46 -1.39
CA HIS A 169 -15.52 22.11 -0.07
C HIS A 169 -14.17 22.83 0.12
N PHE A 170 -13.11 22.32 -0.50
CA PHE A 170 -11.77 22.90 -0.39
C PHE A 170 -11.46 23.96 -1.45
N ALA A 171 -12.15 23.95 -2.60
CA ALA A 171 -12.04 25.03 -3.58
C ALA A 171 -12.66 26.35 -3.06
N LEU A 172 -13.69 26.26 -2.21
CA LEU A 172 -14.31 27.41 -1.54
C LEU A 172 -13.40 28.02 -0.45
N LEU A 173 -12.69 27.20 0.33
CA LEU A 173 -11.72 27.66 1.34
C LEU A 173 -10.52 28.42 0.74
N LYS A 174 -10.20 28.23 -0.54
CA LYS A 174 -9.15 28.99 -1.24
C LYS A 174 -9.61 30.35 -1.78
N ARG A 175 -10.90 30.67 -1.70
CA ARG A 175 -11.50 31.91 -2.23
C ARG A 175 -11.89 32.91 -1.13
N ILE A 176 -11.60 32.59 0.13
CA ILE A 176 -11.75 33.48 1.29
C ILE A 176 -10.34 33.84 1.76
#